data_AF-A0A484AKW4-F1
#
_entry.id   AF-A0A484AKW4-F1
#
_cell.length_a   1.000
_cell.length_b   1.000
_cell.length_c   1.000
_cell.angle_alpha   90.00
_cell.angle_beta   90.00
_cell.angle_gamma   90.00
#
_symmetry.space_group_name_H-M   'P 1'
#
loop_
_entity.id
_entity.type
_entity.pdbx_description
1 polymer ?
#
loop_
_entity_poly.entity_id
_entity_poly.type
_entity_poly.pdbx_seq_one_letter_code
_entity_poly.pdbx_strand_id
1 'polypeptide(L)'
;SSGSLRGHIIRRYIASVSGVLQIYPGCLLSSSYDATRRPWFRQAMAQPGRIVSTAPYLDAGGAGYVVTIAHTIFEGKADALHSAQQDRPVAVVALDVPYAFYYRLILDSTPVCTQPHMKCLLFEHEGYLLAHPSMLEVSTHTRNQRRPHEHLTHKESYLANDMLNHAQLVRKLGCGSYQNRTLQRYYAFNTSLATI
;
A
#
# COMPACT_ATOMS: atom_id res chain seq x y z
N SER A 1 19.69 -0.93 -14.29
CA SER A 1 19.33 0.25 -15.12
C SER A 1 18.50 1.24 -14.28
N SER A 2 19.16 2.19 -13.60
CA SER A 2 18.53 3.14 -12.67
C SER A 2 17.58 4.16 -13.32
N GLY A 3 17.49 4.21 -14.66
CA GLY A 3 16.67 5.18 -15.40
C GLY A 3 15.19 4.79 -15.59
N SER A 4 14.82 3.52 -15.39
CA SER A 4 13.46 3.02 -15.72
C SER A 4 12.37 3.49 -14.74
N LEU A 5 12.68 3.55 -13.43
CA LEU A 5 11.71 3.89 -12.39
C LEU A 5 11.27 5.36 -12.43
N ARG A 6 12.21 6.28 -12.66
CA ARG A 6 11.95 7.73 -12.61
C ARG A 6 10.90 8.20 -13.62
N GLY A 7 10.84 7.57 -14.79
CA GLY A 7 9.86 7.91 -15.84
C GLY A 7 8.41 7.52 -15.51
N HIS A 8 8.21 6.73 -14.46
CA HIS A 8 6.89 6.20 -14.08
C HIS A 8 6.40 6.74 -12.73
N ILE A 9 7.15 7.65 -12.10
CA ILE A 9 6.70 8.34 -10.89
C ILE A 9 5.75 9.45 -11.33
N ILE A 10 4.49 9.35 -10.92
CA ILE A 10 3.44 10.34 -11.23
C ILE A 10 3.71 11.62 -10.44
N ARG A 11 3.84 11.49 -9.11
CA ARG A 11 4.06 12.60 -8.18
C ARG A 11 4.91 12.18 -7.00
N ARG A 12 5.57 13.15 -6.40
CA ARG A 12 6.26 13.07 -5.11
C ARG A 12 5.69 14.15 -4.22
N TYR A 13 5.44 13.82 -2.98
CA TYR A 13 4.86 14.75 -2.03
C TYR A 13 5.32 14.46 -0.62
N ILE A 14 5.19 15.48 0.21
CA ILE A 14 5.42 15.42 1.64
C ILE A 14 4.24 16.10 2.33
N ALA A 15 3.73 15.48 3.39
CA ALA A 15 2.81 16.14 4.29
C ALA A 15 3.35 16.11 5.72
N SER A 16 3.26 17.25 6.39
CA SER A 16 3.53 17.35 7.83
C SER A 16 2.36 16.80 8.66
N VAL A 17 2.62 16.47 9.92
CA VAL A 17 1.57 16.10 10.88
C VAL A 17 0.57 17.23 11.17
N SER A 18 0.90 18.49 10.85
CA SER A 18 -0.02 19.62 10.94
C SER A 18 -0.87 19.83 9.68
N GLY A 19 -0.72 18.98 8.66
CA GLY A 19 -1.53 19.01 7.44
C GLY A 19 -0.96 19.86 6.30
N VAL A 20 0.19 20.52 6.48
CA VAL A 20 0.88 21.21 5.37
C VAL A 20 1.33 20.17 4.35
N LEU A 21 0.87 20.32 3.11
CA LEU A 21 1.17 19.44 1.97
C LEU A 21 2.00 20.18 0.93
N GLN A 22 3.07 19.56 0.48
CA GLN A 22 3.83 19.99 -0.69
C GLN A 22 3.85 18.85 -1.71
N ILE A 23 3.48 19.14 -2.96
CA ILE A 23 3.33 18.14 -4.03
C ILE A 23 4.00 18.59 -5.32
N TYR A 24 4.67 17.66 -6.00
CA TYR A 24 5.34 17.91 -7.27
C TYR A 24 5.20 16.72 -8.25
N PRO A 25 4.84 16.95 -9.53
CA PRO A 25 4.30 18.20 -10.06
C PRO A 25 3.00 18.62 -9.36
N GLY A 26 2.69 19.92 -9.37
CA GLY A 26 1.46 20.44 -8.77
C GLY A 26 0.20 19.86 -9.44
N CYS A 27 -0.89 19.79 -8.69
CA CYS A 27 -2.20 19.36 -9.20
C CYS A 27 -3.34 20.12 -8.52
N LEU A 28 -4.52 20.08 -9.13
CA LEU A 28 -5.74 20.59 -8.51
C LEU A 28 -6.26 19.57 -7.51
N LEU A 29 -6.45 20.01 -6.27
CA LEU A 29 -7.04 19.22 -5.19
C LEU A 29 -8.33 19.90 -4.73
N SER A 30 -9.27 19.12 -4.20
CA SER A 30 -10.46 19.66 -3.54
C SER A 30 -10.06 20.55 -2.36
N SER A 31 -10.83 21.61 -2.10
CA SER A 31 -10.68 22.44 -0.89
C SER A 31 -10.82 21.65 0.41
N SER A 32 -11.48 20.50 0.36
CA SER A 32 -11.65 19.58 1.50
C SER A 32 -10.53 18.54 1.61
N TYR A 33 -9.50 18.61 0.76
CA TYR A 33 -8.42 17.62 0.77
C TYR A 33 -7.59 17.72 2.05
N ASP A 34 -7.58 16.63 2.82
CA ASP A 34 -6.77 16.48 4.03
C ASP A 34 -5.77 15.33 3.82
N ALA A 35 -4.49 15.68 3.71
CA ALA A 35 -3.39 14.73 3.52
C ALA A 35 -3.28 13.73 4.67
N THR A 36 -3.59 14.15 5.90
CA THR A 36 -3.41 13.33 7.11
C THR A 36 -4.41 12.17 7.19
N ARG A 37 -5.56 12.28 6.49
CA ARG A 37 -6.59 11.24 6.43
C ARG A 37 -6.35 10.21 5.32
N ARG A 38 -5.38 10.47 4.42
CA ARG A 38 -5.14 9.60 3.26
C ARG A 38 -4.52 8.26 3.69
N PRO A 39 -4.77 7.17 2.94
CA PRO A 39 -4.24 5.85 3.29
C PRO A 39 -2.72 5.84 3.47
N TRP A 40 -1.97 6.47 2.57
CA TRP A 40 -0.51 6.52 2.62
C TRP A 40 0.02 7.20 3.88
N PHE A 41 -0.63 8.27 4.35
CA PHE A 41 -0.23 8.98 5.55
C PHE A 41 -0.52 8.15 6.79
N ARG A 42 -1.75 7.63 6.90
CA ARG A 42 -2.17 6.81 8.05
C ARG A 42 -1.36 5.53 8.17
N GLN A 43 -1.09 4.84 7.06
CA GLN A 43 -0.29 3.61 7.06
C GLN A 43 1.17 3.87 7.43
N ALA A 44 1.78 4.94 6.91
CA ALA A 44 3.16 5.28 7.26
C ALA A 44 3.29 5.66 8.74
N MET A 45 2.35 6.47 9.25
CA MET A 45 2.31 6.84 10.67
C MET A 45 2.03 5.65 11.60
N ALA A 46 1.26 4.66 11.14
CA ALA A 46 1.01 3.42 11.89
C ALA A 46 2.24 2.49 11.92
N GLN A 47 3.18 2.64 10.98
CA GLN A 47 4.39 1.84 10.88
C GLN A 47 5.65 2.72 10.73
N PRO A 48 5.99 3.56 11.73
CA PRO A 48 7.11 4.47 11.64
C PRO A 48 8.42 3.77 11.31
N GLY A 49 9.21 4.37 10.42
CA GLY A 49 10.53 3.86 10.02
C GLY A 49 10.47 2.70 9.02
N ARG A 50 9.28 2.25 8.62
CA ARG A 50 9.11 1.28 7.53
C ARG A 50 8.68 1.98 6.25
N ILE A 51 9.05 1.41 5.12
CA ILE A 51 8.46 1.79 3.83
C ILE A 51 7.14 1.03 3.72
N VAL A 52 6.05 1.75 3.49
CA VAL A 52 4.72 1.16 3.29
C VAL A 52 4.24 1.45 1.87
N SER A 53 3.45 0.53 1.34
CA SER A 53 2.79 0.70 0.04
C SER A 53 1.29 0.50 0.23
N THR A 54 0.49 1.44 -0.28
CA THR A 54 -0.97 1.37 -0.16
C THR A 54 -1.56 0.37 -1.13
N ALA A 55 -2.69 -0.26 -0.78
CA ALA A 55 -3.55 -0.88 -1.78
C ALA A 55 -3.94 0.16 -2.86
N PRO A 56 -4.17 -0.26 -4.12
CA PRO A 56 -4.51 0.67 -5.19
C PRO A 56 -5.77 1.48 -4.88
N TYR A 57 -5.70 2.79 -5.09
CA TYR A 57 -6.84 3.70 -4.89
C TYR A 57 -6.87 4.78 -5.96
N LEU A 58 -8.01 5.48 -6.08
CA LEU A 58 -8.16 6.55 -7.05
C LEU A 58 -7.42 7.81 -6.57
N ASP A 59 -6.46 8.28 -7.37
CA ASP A 59 -5.70 9.50 -7.10
C ASP A 59 -6.61 10.73 -7.08
N ALA A 60 -6.44 11.55 -6.05
CA ALA A 60 -7.18 12.80 -5.89
C ALA A 60 -6.78 13.87 -6.91
N GLY A 61 -5.57 13.81 -7.45
CA GLY A 61 -5.11 14.72 -8.49
C GLY A 61 -5.38 14.22 -9.92
N GLY A 62 -6.23 13.20 -10.11
CA GLY A 62 -6.74 12.80 -11.42
C GLY A 62 -5.86 11.86 -12.26
N ALA A 63 -4.82 11.23 -11.69
CA ALA A 63 -3.96 10.29 -12.41
C ALA A 63 -4.55 8.88 -12.59
N GLY A 64 -5.79 8.66 -12.16
CA GLY A 64 -6.43 7.35 -12.15
C GLY A 64 -6.01 6.52 -10.93
N TYR A 65 -5.94 5.19 -11.08
CA TYR A 65 -5.57 4.31 -9.97
C TYR A 65 -4.07 4.27 -9.75
N VAL A 66 -3.66 4.56 -8.52
CA VAL A 66 -2.25 4.62 -8.11
C VAL A 66 -1.99 3.70 -6.93
N VAL A 67 -0.72 3.30 -6.82
CA VAL A 67 -0.14 2.77 -5.58
C VAL A 67 0.78 3.85 -5.03
N THR A 68 0.60 4.21 -3.77
CA THR A 68 1.46 5.16 -3.09
C THR A 68 2.48 4.41 -2.25
N ILE A 69 3.75 4.73 -2.41
CA ILE A 69 4.84 4.30 -1.54
C ILE A 69 5.15 5.45 -0.58
N ALA A 70 5.14 5.20 0.73
CA ALA A 70 5.28 6.22 1.75
C ALA A 70 6.24 5.82 2.88
N HIS A 71 6.83 6.83 3.51
CA HIS A 71 7.76 6.69 4.63
C HIS A 71 7.71 7.89 5.56
N THR A 72 7.87 7.67 6.86
CA THR A 72 7.90 8.73 7.87
C THR A 72 9.22 9.48 7.88
N ILE A 73 9.15 10.79 8.11
CA ILE A 73 10.28 11.67 8.39
C ILE A 73 10.25 12.01 9.88
N PHE A 74 11.42 11.94 10.52
CA PHE A 74 11.58 12.12 11.95
C PHE A 74 12.22 13.48 12.27
N GLU A 75 12.00 13.95 13.51
CA GLU A 75 12.67 15.14 14.03
C GLU A 75 14.18 14.90 14.17
N GLY A 76 15.00 15.73 13.52
CA GLY A 76 16.46 15.71 13.69
C GLY A 76 16.88 16.52 14.91
N LYS A 77 17.21 15.85 16.02
CA LYS A 77 17.81 16.45 17.23
C LYS A 77 19.33 16.26 17.24
N ALA A 78 20.09 17.35 17.26
CA ALA A 78 21.54 17.34 17.05
C ALA A 78 22.35 16.40 17.97
N ASP A 79 21.91 16.20 19.22
CA ASP A 79 22.69 15.50 20.26
C ASP A 79 22.05 14.19 20.76
N ALA A 80 21.13 13.60 19.99
CA ALA A 80 20.44 12.35 20.36
C ALA A 80 20.78 11.20 19.41
N LEU A 81 20.88 9.98 19.95
CA LEU A 81 20.95 8.77 19.14
C LEU A 81 19.60 8.57 18.43
N HIS A 82 19.56 8.72 17.11
CA HIS A 82 18.34 8.62 16.33
C HIS A 82 17.86 7.17 16.18
N SER A 83 16.58 6.94 16.43
CA SER A 83 15.93 5.67 16.10
C SER A 83 14.46 5.87 15.78
N ALA A 84 13.93 5.10 14.83
CA ALA A 84 12.52 5.18 14.45
C ALA A 84 11.55 4.82 15.60
N GLN A 85 12.06 4.16 16.65
CA GLN A 85 11.32 3.77 17.85
C GLN A 85 11.23 4.89 18.88
N GLN A 86 12.21 5.80 18.91
CA GLN A 86 12.29 6.87 19.91
C GLN A 86 11.96 8.24 19.33
N ASP A 87 12.29 8.46 18.06
CA ASP A 87 12.05 9.73 17.41
C ASP A 87 10.59 9.85 16.99
N ARG A 88 10.03 11.05 17.17
CA ARG A 88 8.67 11.35 16.76
C ARG A 88 8.63 11.66 15.26
N PRO A 89 7.76 11.01 14.47
CA PRO A 89 7.51 11.43 13.10
C PRO A 89 6.93 12.84 13.04
N VAL A 90 7.48 13.69 12.17
CA VAL A 90 7.04 15.07 11.94
C VAL A 90 6.39 15.27 10.57
N ALA A 91 6.66 14.37 9.63
CA ALA A 91 6.07 14.37 8.30
C ALA A 91 6.07 12.97 7.69
N VAL A 92 5.40 12.82 6.56
CA VAL A 92 5.42 11.62 5.72
C VAL A 92 5.77 12.05 4.31
N VAL A 93 6.82 11.46 3.74
CA VAL A 93 7.14 11.55 2.31
C VAL A 93 6.49 10.40 1.58
N ALA A 94 6.06 10.67 0.35
CA ALA A 94 5.39 9.69 -0.47
C ALA A 94 5.59 9.96 -1.97
N LEU A 95 5.39 8.91 -2.76
CA LEU A 95 5.36 9.00 -4.21
C LEU A 95 4.28 8.07 -4.78
N ASP A 96 3.72 8.48 -5.90
CA ASP A 96 2.71 7.70 -6.63
C ASP A 96 3.31 7.06 -7.87
N VAL A 97 2.93 5.81 -8.10
CA VAL A 97 3.16 5.11 -9.35
C VAL A 97 1.85 4.54 -9.91
N PRO A 98 1.73 4.37 -11.23
CA PRO A 98 0.57 3.70 -11.82
C PRO A 98 0.42 2.30 -11.24
N TYR A 99 -0.81 1.89 -10.91
CA TYR A 99 -1.04 0.59 -10.28
C TYR A 99 -0.49 -0.59 -11.10
N ALA A 100 -0.58 -0.54 -12.44
CA ALA A 100 -0.04 -1.57 -13.33
C ALA A 100 1.50 -1.59 -13.35
N PHE A 101 2.13 -0.41 -13.25
CA PHE A 101 3.58 -0.30 -13.20
C PHE A 101 4.15 -0.85 -11.89
N TYR A 102 3.43 -0.70 -10.78
CA TYR A 102 3.86 -1.27 -9.50
C TYR A 102 4.02 -2.79 -9.56
N TYR A 103 3.09 -3.52 -10.21
CA TYR A 103 3.25 -4.95 -10.42
C TYR A 103 4.42 -5.28 -11.36
N ARG A 104 4.64 -4.46 -12.40
CA ARG A 104 5.79 -4.63 -13.28
C ARG A 104 7.12 -4.51 -12.53
N LEU A 105 7.23 -3.55 -11.60
CA LEU A 105 8.41 -3.39 -10.75
C LEU A 105 8.72 -4.65 -9.93
N ILE A 106 7.69 -5.30 -9.40
CA ILE A 106 7.84 -6.55 -8.64
C ILE A 106 8.35 -7.68 -9.55
N LEU A 107 7.80 -7.80 -10.77
CA LEU A 107 8.27 -8.79 -11.75
C LEU A 107 9.73 -8.56 -12.15
N ASP A 108 10.10 -7.31 -12.45
CA ASP A 108 11.46 -6.97 -12.88
C ASP A 108 12.50 -7.16 -11.76
N SER A 109 12.07 -7.06 -10.49
CA SER A 109 12.93 -7.30 -9.31
C SER A 109 12.94 -8.75 -8.83
N THR A 110 12.02 -9.58 -9.31
CA THR A 110 11.82 -10.95 -8.79
C THR A 110 11.78 -11.96 -9.95
N PRO A 111 12.94 -12.40 -10.49
CA PRO A 111 13.00 -13.24 -11.69
C PRO A 111 12.25 -14.57 -11.61
N VAL A 112 12.07 -15.14 -10.41
CA VAL A 112 11.26 -16.37 -10.25
C VAL A 112 9.81 -16.15 -10.69
N CYS A 113 9.29 -14.93 -10.57
CA CYS A 113 7.93 -14.58 -10.96
C CYS A 113 7.69 -14.58 -12.47
N THR A 114 8.75 -14.68 -13.29
CA THR A 114 8.63 -14.78 -14.75
C THR A 114 8.72 -16.24 -15.24
N GLN A 115 8.90 -17.21 -14.35
CA GLN A 115 8.93 -18.62 -14.72
C GLN A 115 7.54 -19.12 -15.15
N PRO A 116 7.48 -20.11 -16.06
CA PRO A 116 6.21 -20.72 -16.43
C PRO A 116 5.54 -21.34 -15.20
N HIS A 117 4.20 -21.28 -15.16
CA HIS A 117 3.39 -21.77 -14.04
C HIS A 117 3.63 -21.09 -12.68
N MET A 118 4.39 -19.99 -12.64
CA MET A 118 4.55 -19.18 -11.44
C MET A 118 3.57 -18.00 -11.45
N LYS A 119 2.88 -17.78 -10.32
CA LYS A 119 2.03 -16.61 -10.10
C LYS A 119 2.49 -15.89 -8.84
N CYS A 120 3.00 -14.68 -9.01
CA CYS A 120 3.37 -13.83 -7.90
C CYS A 120 2.31 -12.76 -7.63
N LEU A 121 2.07 -12.50 -6.35
CA LEU A 121 1.24 -11.42 -5.88
C LEU A 121 1.86 -10.82 -4.62
N LEU A 122 1.47 -9.60 -4.32
CA LEU A 122 1.84 -8.90 -3.10
C LEU A 122 0.57 -8.35 -2.46
N PHE A 123 0.42 -8.48 -1.16
CA PHE A 123 -0.68 -7.92 -0.38
C PHE A 123 -0.13 -7.31 0.91
N GLU A 124 -0.87 -6.37 1.48
CA GLU A 124 -0.50 -5.73 2.75
C GLU A 124 -1.07 -6.49 3.96
N HIS A 125 -0.68 -6.09 5.17
CA HIS A 125 -0.96 -6.79 6.42
C HIS A 125 -2.45 -7.03 6.77
N GLU A 126 -3.38 -6.28 6.19
CA GLU A 126 -4.83 -6.49 6.33
C GLU A 126 -5.40 -7.43 5.25
N GLY A 127 -4.60 -7.80 4.24
CA GLY A 127 -4.96 -8.75 3.18
C GLY A 127 -5.35 -8.13 1.84
N TYR A 128 -5.22 -6.82 1.66
CA TYR A 128 -5.51 -6.16 0.38
C TYR A 128 -4.33 -6.28 -0.59
N LEU A 129 -4.65 -6.60 -1.85
CA LEU A 129 -3.65 -6.78 -2.90
C LEU A 129 -3.00 -5.45 -3.27
N LEU A 130 -1.67 -5.42 -3.18
CA LEU A 130 -0.81 -4.36 -3.69
C LEU A 130 -0.39 -4.63 -5.14
N ALA A 131 -0.24 -5.90 -5.49
CA ALA A 131 0.24 -6.33 -6.80
C ALA A 131 -0.35 -7.70 -7.20
N HIS A 132 -0.86 -7.81 -8.42
CA HIS A 132 -1.50 -9.03 -8.91
C HIS A 132 -1.45 -9.07 -10.45
N PRO A 133 -1.33 -10.26 -11.11
CA PRO A 133 -1.30 -10.36 -12.57
C PRO A 133 -2.44 -9.66 -13.30
N SER A 134 -3.64 -9.65 -12.71
CA SER A 134 -4.80 -8.97 -13.28
C SER A 134 -4.62 -7.44 -13.43
N MET A 135 -3.56 -6.87 -12.85
CA MET A 135 -3.24 -5.47 -13.05
C MET A 135 -2.71 -5.17 -14.46
N LEU A 136 -2.14 -6.16 -15.14
CA LEU A 136 -1.68 -6.07 -16.53
C LEU A 136 -2.74 -6.51 -17.55
N GLU A 137 -3.82 -7.16 -17.11
CA GLU A 137 -4.89 -7.62 -17.99
C GLU A 137 -5.63 -6.43 -18.62
N VAL A 138 -5.87 -6.49 -19.93
CA VAL A 138 -6.60 -5.45 -20.67
C VAL A 138 -8.07 -5.43 -20.23
N SER A 139 -8.58 -4.25 -19.90
CA SER A 139 -10.01 -4.06 -19.61
C SER A 139 -10.82 -4.27 -20.89
N THR A 140 -11.78 -5.19 -20.88
CA THR A 140 -12.73 -5.36 -22.00
C THR A 140 -14.15 -5.01 -21.53
N HIS A 141 -15.02 -4.58 -22.45
CA HIS A 141 -16.43 -4.30 -22.13
C HIS A 141 -17.18 -5.52 -21.55
N THR A 142 -16.66 -6.73 -21.77
CA THR A 142 -17.28 -8.01 -21.40
C THR A 142 -16.68 -8.67 -20.15
N ARG A 143 -15.44 -8.33 -19.76
CA ARG A 143 -14.81 -8.80 -18.50
C ARG A 143 -14.55 -7.62 -17.58
N ASN A 144 -15.33 -7.59 -16.50
CA ASN A 144 -15.14 -6.88 -15.23
C ASN A 144 -14.47 -5.50 -15.29
N GLN A 145 -15.24 -4.48 -14.88
CA GLN A 145 -14.69 -3.24 -14.35
C GLN A 145 -13.58 -3.59 -13.36
N ARG A 146 -12.32 -3.28 -13.71
CA ARG A 146 -11.16 -3.49 -12.85
C ARG A 146 -11.53 -2.98 -11.45
N ARG A 147 -11.42 -3.84 -10.43
CA ARG A 147 -11.52 -3.45 -9.02
C ARG A 147 -10.09 -3.41 -8.49
N PRO A 148 -9.42 -2.25 -8.47
CA PRO A 148 -8.01 -2.22 -8.09
C PRO A 148 -7.81 -2.45 -6.60
N HIS A 149 -8.87 -2.22 -5.81
CA HIS A 149 -8.92 -2.49 -4.39
C HIS A 149 -9.60 -3.84 -4.12
N GLU A 150 -8.84 -4.93 -4.25
CA GLU A 150 -9.31 -6.30 -4.02
C GLU A 150 -8.61 -6.94 -2.81
N HIS A 151 -9.38 -7.68 -2.01
CA HIS A 151 -8.86 -8.45 -0.89
C HIS A 151 -8.49 -9.88 -1.33
N LEU A 152 -7.42 -10.42 -0.76
CA LEU A 152 -6.86 -11.74 -1.09
C LEU A 152 -7.93 -12.84 -1.05
N THR A 153 -8.80 -12.84 -0.05
CA THR A 153 -9.88 -13.85 0.10
C THR A 153 -10.88 -13.89 -1.05
N HIS A 154 -11.08 -12.79 -1.76
CA HIS A 154 -11.98 -12.73 -2.91
C HIS A 154 -11.26 -13.07 -4.20
N LYS A 155 -10.01 -12.61 -4.34
CA LYS A 155 -9.26 -12.76 -5.58
C LYS A 155 -8.64 -14.15 -5.72
N GLU A 156 -8.03 -14.63 -4.64
CA GLU A 156 -7.31 -15.90 -4.56
C GLU A 156 -7.85 -16.75 -3.41
N SER A 157 -9.13 -17.13 -3.49
CA SER A 157 -9.83 -17.81 -2.39
C SER A 157 -9.15 -19.10 -1.92
N TYR A 158 -8.61 -19.91 -2.84
CA TYR A 158 -7.89 -21.14 -2.50
C TYR A 158 -6.60 -20.86 -1.72
N LEU A 159 -5.79 -19.91 -2.19
CA LEU A 159 -4.58 -19.48 -1.49
C LEU A 159 -4.90 -18.88 -0.13
N ALA A 160 -5.91 -18.02 -0.06
CA ALA A 160 -6.35 -17.43 1.20
C ALA A 160 -6.82 -18.50 2.19
N ASN A 161 -7.60 -19.48 1.74
CA ASN A 161 -8.08 -20.55 2.61
C ASN A 161 -6.94 -21.40 3.17
N ASP A 162 -5.92 -21.70 2.35
CA ASP A 162 -4.72 -22.39 2.79
C ASP A 162 -3.94 -21.58 3.83
N MET A 163 -3.66 -20.31 3.53
CA MET A 163 -2.98 -19.39 4.46
C MET A 163 -3.70 -19.28 5.82
N LEU A 164 -5.03 -19.29 5.82
CA LEU A 164 -5.84 -19.23 7.04
C LEU A 164 -5.71 -20.46 7.94
N ASN A 165 -5.20 -21.59 7.42
CA ASN A 165 -4.88 -22.77 8.22
C ASN A 165 -3.55 -22.61 8.99
N HIS A 166 -2.75 -21.59 8.68
CA HIS A 166 -1.47 -21.33 9.34
C HIS A 166 -1.60 -20.25 10.41
N ALA A 167 -1.86 -20.66 11.65
CA ALA A 167 -2.04 -19.74 12.79
C ALA A 167 -0.82 -18.83 13.09
N GLN A 168 0.39 -19.24 12.67
CA GLN A 168 1.62 -18.44 12.78
C GLN A 168 1.74 -17.35 11.70
N LEU A 169 0.94 -17.43 10.64
CA LEU A 169 0.99 -16.51 9.51
C LEU A 169 -0.09 -15.42 9.61
N VAL A 170 -1.29 -15.80 10.06
CA VAL A 170 -2.47 -14.93 10.03
C VAL A 170 -3.36 -15.12 11.25
N ARG A 171 -3.86 -13.99 11.76
CA ARG A 171 -4.86 -13.95 12.82
C ARG A 171 -6.19 -13.50 12.25
N LYS A 172 -7.25 -14.25 12.54
CA LYS A 172 -8.63 -13.89 12.23
C LYS A 172 -9.22 -13.09 13.39
N LEU A 173 -9.60 -11.85 13.12
CA LEU A 173 -10.11 -10.91 14.11
C LEU A 173 -11.55 -10.49 13.77
N GLY A 174 -12.25 -9.97 14.77
CA GLY A 174 -13.62 -9.49 14.65
C GLY A 174 -13.76 -8.09 15.22
N CYS A 175 -14.49 -7.22 14.52
CA CYS A 175 -14.87 -5.89 14.98
C CYS A 175 -16.40 -5.80 15.02
N GLY A 176 -16.96 -5.52 16.20
CA GLY A 176 -18.39 -5.30 16.38
C GLY A 176 -18.73 -3.83 16.17
N SER A 177 -19.54 -3.51 15.15
CA SER A 177 -20.14 -2.19 15.02
C SER A 177 -21.33 -2.08 15.95
N TYR A 178 -21.23 -1.29 17.01
CA TYR A 178 -22.32 -1.07 17.95
C TYR A 178 -23.49 -0.29 17.33
N GLN A 179 -23.20 0.63 16.41
CA GLN A 179 -24.22 1.41 15.70
C GLN A 179 -25.11 0.51 14.83
N ASN A 180 -24.51 -0.43 14.10
CA ASN A 180 -25.23 -1.25 13.13
C ASN A 180 -25.47 -2.69 13.63
N ARG A 181 -25.00 -3.03 14.83
CA ARG A 181 -25.02 -4.39 15.42
C ARG A 181 -24.45 -5.47 14.50
N THR A 182 -23.47 -5.12 13.67
CA THR A 182 -22.82 -6.06 12.75
C THR A 182 -21.47 -6.50 13.28
N LEU A 183 -21.15 -7.79 13.12
CA LEU A 183 -19.81 -8.31 13.33
C LEU A 183 -19.08 -8.37 11.99
N GLN A 184 -18.05 -7.57 11.83
CA GLN A 184 -17.16 -7.61 10.66
C GLN A 184 -15.91 -8.41 11.00
N ARG A 185 -15.53 -9.34 10.13
CA ARG A 185 -14.30 -10.11 10.27
C ARG A 185 -13.21 -9.49 9.41
N TYR A 186 -12.00 -9.42 9.95
CA TYR A 186 -10.82 -8.98 9.22
C TYR A 186 -9.63 -9.88 9.56
N TYR A 187 -8.59 -9.79 8.75
CA TYR A 187 -7.39 -10.60 8.88
C TYR A 187 -6.21 -9.71 9.21
N ALA A 188 -5.31 -10.20 10.06
CA ALA A 188 -4.06 -9.55 10.38
C ALA A 188 -2.93 -10.52 10.09
N PHE A 189 -2.20 -10.27 9.01
CA PHE A 189 -1.03 -11.04 8.60
C PHE A 189 0.22 -10.52 9.30
N ASN A 190 1.08 -11.45 9.71
CA ASN A 190 2.36 -11.08 10.33
C ASN A 190 3.30 -10.47 9.29
N THR A 191 3.86 -9.30 9.61
CA THR A 191 4.76 -8.53 8.72
C THR A 191 6.24 -8.79 8.99
N SER A 192 6.54 -9.65 9.95
CA SER A 192 7.87 -10.13 10.27
C SER A 192 7.87 -11.65 10.27
N LEU A 193 8.86 -12.26 9.62
CA LEU A 193 9.22 -13.64 9.88
C LEU A 193 9.89 -13.67 11.25
N ALA A 194 9.20 -14.22 12.26
CA ALA A 194 9.96 -14.88 13.31
C ALA A 194 10.69 -16.04 12.61
N THR A 195 12.01 -16.10 12.75
CA THR A 195 12.81 -17.23 12.26
C THR A 195 12.09 -18.53 12.57
N ILE A 196 11.68 -19.24 11.52
CA ILE A 196 11.13 -20.61 11.56
C ILE A 196 12.30 -21.57 11.71
#